data_AF-A0A349YZM7-F1
#
_entry.id   AF-A0A349YZM7-F1
#
_cell.length_a   1.000
_cell.length_b   1.000
_cell.length_c   1.000
_cell.angle_alpha   90.00
_cell.angle_beta   90.00
_cell.angle_gamma   90.00
#
_symmetry.space_group_name_H-M   'P 1'
#
loop_
_entity.id
_entity.type
_entity.pdbx_description
1 polymer ?
#
loop_
_entity_poly.entity_id
_entity_poly.type
_entity_poly.pdbx_seq_one_letter_code
_entity_poly.pdbx_strand_id
1 'polypeptide(L)' 'MKACEFTISSGTIRGMTNGQQGQIVLALHGFLENAASMACLAASMSQYQYIAIDLPGHGLSDHRPTGAH' A
#
# COMPACT_ATOMS: atom_id res chain seq x y z
N MET A 1 -4.68 11.02 3.16
CA MET A 1 -3.63 10.10 2.65
C MET A 1 -3.09 10.66 1.33
N LYS A 2 -1.83 10.40 1.00
CA LYS A 2 -1.14 10.81 -0.25
C LYS A 2 -0.72 9.56 -1.02
N ALA A 3 -0.72 9.59 -2.35
CA ALA A 3 -0.25 8.46 -3.15
C ALA A 3 1.26 8.21 -2.95
N CYS A 4 1.68 6.95 -3.04
CA CYS A 4 3.09 6.55 -3.07
C CYS A 4 3.30 5.33 -3.98
N GLU A 5 4.52 5.18 -4.48
CA GLU A 5 4.92 4.05 -5.32
C GLU A 5 6.30 3.52 -4.94
N PHE A 6 6.50 2.23 -5.14
CA PHE A 6 7.73 1.50 -4.84
C PHE A 6 8.04 0.54 -5.99
N THR A 7 9.17 0.78 -6.66
CA THR A 7 9.67 -0.14 -7.69
C THR A 7 10.35 -1.33 -7.02
N ILE A 8 9.89 -2.54 -7.33
CA ILE A 8 10.50 -3.81 -6.92
C ILE A 8 10.92 -4.61 -8.16
N SER A 9 11.68 -5.69 -7.98
CA SER A 9 12.18 -6.50 -9.10
C SER A 9 11.08 -7.12 -9.96
N SER A 10 9.88 -7.31 -9.41
CA SER A 10 8.75 -7.94 -10.08
C SER A 10 7.68 -6.96 -10.58
N GLY A 11 7.92 -5.64 -10.52
CA GLY A 11 6.96 -4.61 -10.93
C GLY A 11 6.88 -3.43 -9.97
N THR A 12 5.81 -2.63 -10.08
CA THR A 12 5.57 -1.46 -9.22
C THR A 12 4.45 -1.75 -8.23
N ILE A 13 4.73 -1.54 -6.94
CA ILE A 13 3.74 -1.52 -5.88
C ILE A 13 3.29 -0.09 -5.66
N ARG A 14 1.99 0.17 -5.72
CA ARG A 14 1.39 1.48 -5.46
C ARG A 14 0.56 1.44 -4.19
N GLY A 15 0.26 2.60 -3.65
CA GLY A 15 -0.51 2.70 -2.42
C GLY A 15 -0.67 4.13 -1.93
N MET A 16 -0.88 4.24 -0.63
CA MET A 16 -1.13 5.49 0.05
C MET A 16 -0.33 5.61 1.35
N THR A 17 0.13 6.80 1.68
CA THR A 17 0.80 7.12 2.94
C THR A 17 0.16 8.31 3.67
N ASN A 18 0.27 8.37 5.00
CA ASN A 18 -0.08 9.56 5.77
C ASN A 18 0.97 10.69 5.64
N GLY A 19 2.13 10.41 5.02
CA GLY A 19 3.20 11.37 4.80
C GLY A 19 3.97 11.77 6.08
N GLN A 20 3.78 11.04 7.17
CA GLN A 20 4.56 11.20 8.40
C GLN A 20 5.88 10.42 8.30
N GLN A 21 6.81 10.72 9.20
CA GLN A 21 8.06 9.97 9.39
C GLN A 21 8.06 9.30 10.76
N GLY A 22 8.77 8.19 10.91
CA GLY A 22 8.88 7.47 12.18
C GLY A 22 8.92 5.96 11.98
N GLN A 23 8.52 5.21 13.00
CA GLN A 23 8.37 3.77 12.88
C GLN A 23 7.31 3.46 11.82
N ILE A 24 7.67 2.59 10.87
CA ILE A 24 6.81 2.25 9.75
C ILE A 24 5.74 1.25 10.21
N VAL A 25 4.50 1.56 9.85
CA VAL A 25 3.38 0.61 9.91
C VAL A 25 2.92 0.37 8.47
N LEU A 26 3.14 -0.86 7.99
CA LEU A 26 2.69 -1.31 6.68
C LEU A 26 1.32 -2.00 6.82
N ALA A 27 0.29 -1.41 6.22
CA ALA A 27 -1.05 -1.98 6.18
C ALA A 27 -1.28 -2.76 4.89
N LEU A 28 -1.90 -3.94 5.05
CA LEU A 28 -2.31 -4.83 3.98
C LEU A 28 -3.83 -4.95 4.00
N HIS A 29 -4.46 -4.84 2.83
CA HIS A 29 -5.91 -4.93 2.69
C HIS A 29 -6.39 -6.39 2.56
N GLY A 30 -7.70 -6.61 2.67
CA GLY A 30 -8.34 -7.92 2.48
C GLY A 30 -8.44 -8.35 1.01
N PHE A 31 -8.97 -9.55 0.79
CA PHE A 31 -9.20 -10.08 -0.55
C PHE A 31 -10.18 -9.20 -1.34
N LEU A 32 -9.84 -8.89 -2.60
CA LEU A 32 -10.59 -8.00 -3.50
C LEU A 32 -10.75 -6.55 -2.99
N GLU A 33 -9.95 -6.13 -2.02
CA GLU A 33 -9.84 -4.73 -1.60
C GLU A 33 -8.63 -4.04 -2.25
N ASN A 34 -8.36 -2.80 -1.83
CA ASN A 34 -7.19 -2.01 -2.19
C ASN A 34 -6.80 -1.08 -1.02
N ALA A 35 -5.70 -0.34 -1.13
CA ALA A 35 -5.16 0.55 -0.11
C ALA A 35 -6.15 1.62 0.38
N ALA A 36 -7.16 2.01 -0.42
CA ALA A 36 -8.14 3.01 -0.01
C ALA A 36 -9.02 2.52 1.15
N SER A 37 -9.27 1.22 1.27
CA SER A 37 -10.00 0.62 2.40
C SER A 37 -9.34 0.92 3.75
N MET A 38 -8.01 1.05 3.76
CA MET A 38 -7.19 1.26 4.96
C MET A 38 -7.08 2.74 5.36
N ALA A 39 -7.66 3.66 4.58
CA ALA A 39 -7.55 5.10 4.81
C ALA A 39 -8.24 5.55 6.11
N CYS A 40 -9.27 4.84 6.58
CA CYS A 40 -9.98 5.17 7.81
C CYS A 40 -9.09 5.09 9.06
N LEU A 41 -8.02 4.28 9.04
CA LEU A 41 -7.07 4.12 10.13
C LEU A 41 -5.98 5.20 10.15
N ALA A 42 -5.90 6.06 9.12
CA ALA A 42 -4.81 7.02 8.99
C ALA A 42 -4.75 8.02 10.18
N ALA A 43 -5.91 8.39 10.73
CA ALA A 43 -5.99 9.32 11.85
C ALA A 43 -5.43 8.74 13.17
N SER A 44 -5.66 7.45 13.43
CA SER A 44 -5.12 6.77 14.63
C SER A 44 -3.64 6.42 14.49
N MET A 45 -3.08 6.49 13.27
CA MET A 45 -1.68 6.19 12.97
C MET A 45 -0.80 7.45 12.88
N SER A 46 -1.21 8.57 13.47
CA SER A 46 -0.51 9.86 13.35
C SER A 46 0.93 9.86 13.92
N GLN A 47 1.25 8.96 14.85
CA GLN A 47 2.59 8.79 15.42
C GLN A 47 3.52 7.90 14.59
N TYR A 48 3.00 7.28 13.53
CA TYR A 48 3.72 6.32 12.69
C TYR A 48 3.84 6.83 11.27
N GLN A 49 4.89 6.39 10.57
CA GLN A 49 4.91 6.44 9.11
C GLN A 49 3.97 5.35 8.59
N TYR A 50 2.73 5.72 8.34
CA TYR A 50 1.70 4.79 7.90
C TYR A 50 1.69 4.67 6.38
N ILE A 51 1.78 3.43 5.88
CA ILE A 51 1.80 3.11 4.46
C ILE A 51 0.82 1.97 4.25
N ALA A 52 -0.22 2.18 3.45
CA ALA A 52 -1.12 1.14 2.95
C ALA A 52 -0.77 0.87 1.49
N ILE A 53 -0.57 -0.39 1.11
CA ILE A 53 -0.23 -0.76 -0.27
C ILE A 53 -1.39 -1.49 -0.94
N ASP A 54 -1.47 -1.34 -2.25
CA ASP A 54 -2.22 -2.26 -3.11
C ASP A 54 -1.38 -3.52 -3.30
N LEU A 55 -1.90 -4.69 -2.94
CA LEU A 55 -1.24 -5.97 -3.21
C LEU A 55 -1.15 -6.22 -4.73
N PRO A 56 -0.18 -7.03 -5.23
CA PRO A 56 -0.07 -7.32 -6.66
C PRO A 56 -1.41 -7.74 -7.30
N GLY A 57 -1.74 -7.12 -8.43
CA GLY A 57 -3.01 -7.35 -9.15
C GLY A 57 -4.24 -6.70 -8.52
N HIS A 58 -4.09 -5.87 -7.48
CA HIS A 58 -5.17 -5.09 -6.88
C HIS A 58 -4.90 -3.59 -7.05
N GLY A 59 -5.97 -2.79 -6.97
CA GLY A 59 -5.88 -1.33 -7.05
C GLY A 59 -5.07 -0.85 -8.25
N LEU A 60 -4.01 -0.09 -7.98
CA LEU A 60 -3.10 0.46 -8.99
C LEU A 60 -1.74 -0.28 -9.02
N SER A 61 -1.53 -1.31 -8.21
CA SER A 61 -0.31 -2.11 -8.26
C SER A 61 -0.27 -2.96 -9.52
N ASP A 62 0.93 -3.18 -10.04
CA ASP A 62 1.12 -4.04 -11.19
C ASP A 62 0.67 -5.47 -10.85
N HIS A 63 0.19 -6.21 -11.86
CA HIS A 63 -0.08 -7.64 -11.71
C HIS A 63 1.23 -8.39 -11.49
N ARG A 64 1.15 -9.58 -10.87
CA ARG A 64 2.30 -10.47 -10.83
C ARG A 64 2.77 -10.78 -12.26
N PRO A 65 4.09 -10.97 -12.48
CA PRO A 65 4.59 -11.38 -13.79
C PRO A 65 3.92 -12.64 -14.31
N THR A 66 3.79 -12.75 -15.63
CA THR A 66 3.28 -13.96 -16.29
C THR A 66 4.07 -15.19 -15.82
N GLY A 67 3.36 -16.24 -15.41
CA GLY A 67 3.96 -17.49 -14.91
C GLY A 67 4.25 -17.53 -13.41
N ALA A 68 3.95 -16.48 -12.66
CA ALA A 68 3.94 -16.53 -11.20
C ALA A 68 2.64 -17.18 -10.69
N HIS A 69 2.76 -18.34 -10.03
CA HIS A 69 1.67 -19.06 -9.37
C HIS A 69 1.82 -18.99 -7.85
#